data_AF-A0A154BSD4-F1
#
_entry.id   AF-A0A154BSD4-F1
#
_cell.length_a   1.000
_cell.length_b   1.000
_cell.length_c   1.000
_cell.angle_alpha   90.00
_cell.angle_beta   90.00
_cell.angle_gamma   90.00
#
_symmetry.space_group_name_H-M   'P 1'
#
loop_
_entity.id
_entity.type
_entity.pdbx_description
1 polymer ?
#
loop_
_entity_poly.entity_id
_entity_poly.type
_entity_poly.pdbx_seq_one_letter_code
_entity_poly.pdbx_strand_id
1 'polypeptide(L)'
;MKYSSDITKAQFEVATLKLSNHLRFLRYLLEHKWLVFLEACKLGIPWRGLVHDLSKFSPQEWQPRVAAMGNRAKDYQDAEGFYVAENVPDELASSWLHHYHHNKHHWQWWVVLLDGKVYKVLPMTDEYRREMLADWLAVARMPGRQAMLPWYQENRDAMLLHPETKQWVEEQLGLQTDKACFKNTQP
;
A
#
# COMPACT_ATOMS: atom_id res chain seq x y z
N MET A 1 -3.89 12.86 -49.47
CA MET A 1 -3.97 11.71 -48.54
C MET A 1 -2.72 11.68 -47.64
N LYS A 2 -2.74 12.32 -46.47
CA LYS A 2 -1.69 12.17 -45.42
C LYS A 2 -2.28 11.77 -44.06
N TYR A 3 -3.60 11.62 -43.97
CA TYR A 3 -4.30 11.45 -42.68
C TYR A 3 -4.25 10.01 -42.12
N SER A 4 -3.90 9.01 -42.93
CA SER A 4 -3.97 7.58 -42.55
C SER A 4 -2.67 7.05 -41.90
N SER A 5 -1.50 7.59 -42.26
CA SER A 5 -0.20 7.14 -41.75
C SER A 5 0.12 7.65 -40.34
N ASP A 6 -0.42 8.81 -39.97
CA ASP A 6 -0.14 9.43 -38.67
C ASP A 6 -0.98 8.79 -37.56
N ILE A 7 -2.19 8.33 -37.89
CA ILE A 7 -3.08 7.60 -36.97
C ILE A 7 -2.45 6.26 -36.57
N THR A 8 -1.86 5.53 -37.52
CA THR A 8 -1.24 4.22 -37.23
C THR A 8 0.03 4.36 -36.40
N LYS A 9 0.83 5.42 -36.63
CA LYS A 9 2.02 5.71 -35.81
C LYS A 9 1.65 6.09 -34.38
N ALA A 10 0.67 6.97 -34.19
CA ALA A 10 0.18 7.33 -32.86
C ALA A 10 -0.42 6.13 -32.11
N GLN A 11 -1.18 5.28 -32.79
CA GLN A 11 -1.72 4.04 -32.22
C GLN A 11 -0.60 3.07 -31.80
N PHE A 12 0.45 2.94 -32.61
CA PHE A 12 1.61 2.12 -32.30
C PHE A 12 2.38 2.66 -31.07
N GLU A 13 2.65 3.96 -31.01
CA GLU A 13 3.34 4.60 -29.88
C GLU A 13 2.54 4.43 -28.56
N VAL A 14 1.22 4.62 -28.60
CA VAL A 14 0.34 4.38 -27.44
C VAL A 14 0.38 2.92 -27.01
N ALA A 15 0.37 1.97 -27.95
CA ALA A 15 0.45 0.54 -27.64
C ALA A 15 1.80 0.16 -27.02
N THR A 16 2.91 0.70 -27.52
CA THR A 16 4.26 0.50 -26.95
C THR A 16 4.38 1.08 -25.54
N LEU A 17 3.83 2.29 -25.30
CA LEU A 17 3.80 2.90 -23.97
C LEU A 17 2.97 2.05 -22.98
N LYS A 18 1.79 1.58 -23.38
CA LYS A 18 0.97 0.68 -22.55
C LYS A 18 1.70 -0.60 -22.18
N LEU A 19 2.34 -1.26 -23.15
CA LEU A 19 3.13 -2.46 -22.90
C LEU A 19 4.28 -2.19 -21.91
N SER A 20 4.95 -1.04 -22.04
CA SER A 20 6.01 -0.65 -21.12
C SER A 20 5.51 -0.44 -19.69
N ASN A 21 4.31 0.11 -19.49
CA ASN A 21 3.72 0.31 -18.16
C ASN A 21 3.34 -1.01 -17.49
N HIS A 22 2.81 -1.97 -18.24
CA HIS A 22 2.56 -3.33 -17.72
C HIS A 22 3.85 -3.98 -17.21
N LEU A 23 4.94 -3.89 -17.98
CA LEU A 23 6.23 -4.46 -17.59
C LEU A 23 6.85 -3.73 -16.39
N ARG A 24 6.73 -2.40 -16.35
CA ARG A 24 7.17 -1.58 -15.20
C ARG A 24 6.41 -1.98 -13.92
N PHE A 25 5.09 -2.13 -14.02
CA PHE A 25 4.26 -2.54 -12.88
C PHE A 25 4.54 -3.97 -12.44
N LEU A 26 4.68 -4.91 -13.38
CA LEU A 26 5.05 -6.28 -13.08
C LEU A 26 6.39 -6.35 -12.34
N ARG A 27 7.41 -5.64 -12.83
CA ARG A 27 8.73 -5.60 -12.20
C ARG A 27 8.66 -5.04 -10.78
N TYR A 28 7.98 -3.90 -10.60
CA TYR A 28 7.74 -3.30 -9.29
C TYR A 28 7.07 -4.29 -8.33
N LEU A 29 6.03 -4.97 -8.80
CA LEU A 29 5.25 -5.92 -8.02
C LEU A 29 6.08 -7.14 -7.59
N LEU A 30 6.85 -7.73 -8.51
CA LEU A 30 7.71 -8.88 -8.22
C LEU A 30 8.84 -8.52 -7.25
N GLU A 31 9.47 -7.36 -7.43
CA GLU A 31 10.51 -6.87 -6.53
C GLU A 31 9.96 -6.66 -5.12
N HIS A 32 8.84 -5.95 -5.00
CA HIS A 32 8.17 -5.73 -3.72
C HIS A 32 7.77 -7.05 -3.06
N LYS A 33 7.09 -7.94 -3.79
CA LYS A 33 6.67 -9.24 -3.28
C LYS A 33 7.85 -10.10 -2.80
N TRP A 34 8.97 -10.06 -3.50
CA TRP A 34 10.18 -10.76 -3.08
C TRP A 34 10.74 -10.20 -1.78
N LEU A 35 10.79 -8.86 -1.64
CA LEU A 35 11.23 -8.22 -0.40
C LEU A 35 10.30 -8.56 0.77
N VAL A 36 8.98 -8.55 0.56
CA VAL A 36 8.00 -8.96 1.58
C VAL A 36 8.22 -10.41 1.99
N PHE A 37 8.44 -11.31 1.04
CA PHE A 37 8.75 -12.70 1.35
C PHE A 37 9.99 -12.83 2.25
N LEU A 38 11.07 -12.09 1.96
CA LEU A 38 12.28 -12.10 2.78
C LEU A 38 12.03 -11.58 4.20
N GLU A 39 11.28 -10.48 4.36
CA GLU A 39 10.94 -9.95 5.69
C GLU A 39 9.98 -10.88 6.45
N ALA A 40 9.00 -11.47 5.76
CA ALA A 40 8.08 -12.45 6.32
C ALA A 40 8.81 -13.71 6.81
N CYS A 41 9.86 -14.16 6.12
CA CYS A 41 10.72 -15.24 6.59
C CYS A 41 11.40 -14.89 7.91
N LYS A 42 11.93 -13.66 8.06
CA LYS A 42 12.54 -13.21 9.33
C LYS A 42 11.53 -13.12 10.47
N LEU A 43 10.30 -12.75 10.16
CA LEU A 43 9.19 -12.65 11.11
C LEU A 43 8.48 -14.00 11.37
N GLY A 44 8.95 -15.10 10.78
CA GLY A 44 8.43 -16.44 11.03
C GLY A 44 7.08 -16.76 10.35
N ILE A 45 6.71 -16.01 9.31
CA ILE A 45 5.45 -16.19 8.56
C ILE A 45 5.70 -16.38 7.03
N PRO A 46 6.60 -17.29 6.60
CA PRO A 46 7.03 -17.40 5.20
C PRO A 46 5.88 -17.66 4.22
N TRP A 47 4.88 -18.45 4.63
CA TRP A 47 3.71 -18.72 3.80
C TRP A 47 2.92 -17.44 3.48
N ARG A 48 2.72 -16.55 4.47
CA ARG A 48 2.04 -15.27 4.27
C ARG A 48 2.81 -14.39 3.29
N GLY A 49 4.13 -14.29 3.42
CA GLY A 49 4.96 -13.57 2.45
C GLY A 49 4.87 -14.14 1.02
N LEU A 50 4.78 -15.47 0.89
CA LEU A 50 4.64 -16.12 -0.41
C LEU A 50 3.28 -15.82 -1.07
N VAL A 51 2.19 -15.73 -0.30
CA VAL A 51 0.84 -15.43 -0.82
C VAL A 51 0.43 -13.96 -0.69
N HIS A 52 1.34 -13.12 -0.20
CA HIS A 52 1.12 -11.68 -0.02
C HIS A 52 0.64 -11.03 -1.33
N ASP A 53 -0.48 -10.31 -1.25
CA ASP A 53 -1.03 -9.47 -2.32
C ASP A 53 -1.19 -10.09 -3.69
N LEU A 54 -1.58 -11.37 -3.73
CA LEU A 54 -1.97 -12.01 -4.99
C LEU A 54 -3.18 -11.31 -5.66
N SER A 55 -4.00 -10.60 -4.89
CA SER A 55 -5.11 -9.77 -5.37
C SER A 55 -4.68 -8.66 -6.34
N LYS A 56 -3.44 -8.16 -6.25
CA LYS A 56 -2.87 -7.17 -7.18
C LYS A 56 -2.75 -7.68 -8.63
N PHE A 57 -2.80 -9.00 -8.86
CA PHE A 57 -2.83 -9.60 -10.20
C PHE A 57 -4.25 -9.70 -10.80
N SER A 58 -5.29 -9.38 -10.02
CA SER A 58 -6.66 -9.33 -10.56
C SER A 58 -6.84 -8.17 -11.53
N PRO A 59 -7.74 -8.27 -12.53
CA PRO A 59 -8.03 -7.14 -13.43
C PRO A 59 -8.49 -5.88 -12.70
N GLN A 60 -9.21 -6.04 -11.58
CA GLN A 60 -9.74 -4.94 -10.76
C GLN A 60 -8.63 -4.08 -10.15
N GLU A 61 -7.49 -4.67 -9.80
CA GLU A 61 -6.34 -3.93 -9.27
C GLU A 61 -5.28 -3.62 -10.31
N TRP A 62 -5.04 -4.53 -11.24
CA TRP A 62 -3.95 -4.42 -12.21
C TRP A 62 -4.15 -3.26 -13.17
N GLN A 63 -5.34 -3.13 -13.76
CA GLN A 63 -5.58 -2.15 -14.83
C GLN A 63 -5.48 -0.70 -14.33
N PRO A 64 -6.13 -0.30 -13.21
CA PRO A 64 -6.02 1.07 -12.71
C PRO A 64 -4.59 1.43 -12.29
N ARG A 65 -3.85 0.50 -11.69
CA ARG A 65 -2.45 0.71 -11.27
C ARG A 65 -1.50 0.85 -12.46
N VAL A 66 -1.70 0.08 -13.53
CA VAL A 66 -0.93 0.23 -14.78
C VAL A 66 -1.26 1.55 -15.47
N ALA A 67 -2.52 1.97 -15.48
CA ALA A 67 -2.91 3.27 -16.00
C ALA A 67 -2.21 4.41 -15.23
N ALA A 68 -2.18 4.31 -13.90
CA ALA A 68 -1.48 5.27 -13.03
C ALA A 68 0.04 5.34 -13.26
N MET A 69 0.68 4.26 -13.74
CA MET A 69 2.12 4.28 -14.12
C MET A 69 2.42 5.14 -15.36
N GLY A 70 1.42 5.32 -16.22
CA GLY A 70 1.52 6.16 -17.41
C GLY A 70 1.29 7.65 -17.12
N ASN A 71 0.59 7.96 -16.04
CA ASN A 71 0.44 9.30 -15.51
C ASN A 71 1.63 9.62 -14.59
N ARG A 72 1.97 10.90 -14.40
CA ARG A 72 3.04 11.23 -13.45
C ARG A 72 2.42 11.15 -12.06
N ALA A 73 3.07 10.47 -11.12
CA ALA A 73 2.59 10.40 -9.73
C ALA A 73 2.32 11.79 -9.10
N LYS A 74 3.03 12.82 -9.59
CA LYS A 74 2.83 14.24 -9.26
C LYS A 74 1.46 14.80 -9.65
N ASP A 75 0.77 14.16 -10.59
CA ASP A 75 -0.55 14.61 -11.04
C ASP A 75 -1.62 14.29 -9.98
N TYR A 76 -1.34 13.34 -9.06
CA TYR A 76 -2.24 12.91 -8.00
C TYR A 76 -1.96 13.53 -6.63
N GLN A 77 -0.82 14.21 -6.49
CA GLN A 77 -0.33 14.70 -5.20
C GLN A 77 -0.12 16.22 -5.23
N ASP A 78 -0.24 16.86 -4.07
CA ASP A 78 0.13 18.27 -3.89
C ASP A 78 1.66 18.47 -3.83
N ALA A 79 2.11 19.70 -3.59
CA ALA A 79 3.53 20.03 -3.56
C ALA A 79 4.26 19.37 -2.37
N GLU A 80 3.50 19.02 -1.33
CA GLU A 80 3.92 18.39 -0.10
C GLU A 80 3.91 16.84 -0.20
N GLY A 81 3.32 16.29 -1.26
CA GLY A 81 3.29 14.86 -1.57
C GLY A 81 2.06 14.12 -1.04
N PHE A 82 1.04 14.83 -0.53
CA PHE A 82 -0.23 14.24 -0.12
C PHE A 82 -1.16 14.07 -1.32
N TYR A 83 -1.95 12.99 -1.33
CA TYR A 83 -2.93 12.76 -2.40
C TYR A 83 -4.05 13.80 -2.35
N VAL A 84 -4.35 14.38 -3.51
CA VAL A 84 -5.48 15.29 -3.71
C VAL A 84 -6.65 14.47 -4.25
N ALA A 85 -7.75 14.41 -3.50
CA ALA A 85 -8.87 13.50 -3.81
C ALA A 85 -9.43 13.72 -5.21
N GLU A 86 -9.58 14.98 -5.64
CA GLU A 86 -10.11 15.37 -6.94
C GLU A 86 -9.22 14.93 -8.11
N ASN A 87 -7.92 14.73 -7.84
CA ASN A 87 -6.97 14.31 -8.85
C ASN A 87 -6.91 12.78 -8.99
N VAL A 88 -7.37 12.02 -7.98
CA VAL A 88 -7.35 10.56 -7.98
C VAL A 88 -8.59 10.04 -8.72
N PRO A 89 -8.44 9.30 -9.83
CA PRO A 89 -9.58 8.72 -10.53
C PRO A 89 -10.28 7.67 -9.65
N ASP A 90 -11.61 7.61 -9.75
CA ASP A 90 -12.44 6.65 -9.01
C ASP A 90 -12.01 5.19 -9.23
N GLU A 91 -11.54 4.83 -10.42
CA GLU A 91 -11.06 3.47 -10.71
C GLU A 91 -9.77 3.15 -9.93
N LEU A 92 -8.89 4.13 -9.77
CA LEU A 92 -7.66 3.97 -8.98
C LEU A 92 -8.00 3.88 -7.49
N ALA A 93 -8.88 4.76 -6.99
CA ALA A 93 -9.35 4.72 -5.60
C ALA A 93 -10.06 3.39 -5.30
N SER A 94 -10.95 2.93 -6.18
CA SER A 94 -11.64 1.64 -6.09
C SER A 94 -10.66 0.45 -6.06
N SER A 95 -9.57 0.52 -6.84
CA SER A 95 -8.51 -0.49 -6.80
C SER A 95 -7.81 -0.57 -5.43
N TRP A 96 -7.55 0.57 -4.79
CA TRP A 96 -6.99 0.61 -3.43
C TRP A 96 -8.01 0.15 -2.39
N LEU A 97 -9.28 0.51 -2.55
CA LEU A 97 -10.34 0.06 -1.67
C LEU A 97 -10.46 -1.47 -1.67
N HIS A 98 -10.50 -2.09 -2.86
CA HIS A 98 -10.49 -3.54 -3.01
C HIS A 98 -9.26 -4.15 -2.34
N HIS A 99 -8.08 -3.60 -2.62
CA HIS A 99 -6.81 -4.06 -2.06
C HIS A 99 -6.81 -4.07 -0.53
N TYR A 100 -7.18 -2.95 0.10
CA TYR A 100 -7.20 -2.81 1.55
C TYR A 100 -8.21 -3.75 2.21
N HIS A 101 -9.37 -3.98 1.58
CA HIS A 101 -10.43 -4.82 2.15
C HIS A 101 -10.33 -6.31 1.75
N HIS A 102 -9.47 -6.66 0.80
CA HIS A 102 -9.17 -8.04 0.43
C HIS A 102 -8.01 -8.61 1.25
N ASN A 103 -6.96 -7.81 1.49
CA ASN A 103 -5.74 -8.27 2.15
C ASN A 103 -5.69 -7.78 3.60
N LYS A 104 -5.98 -8.68 4.56
CA LYS A 104 -6.13 -8.31 5.97
C LYS A 104 -4.84 -7.84 6.66
N HIS A 105 -3.70 -7.81 5.99
CA HIS A 105 -2.51 -7.19 6.57
C HIS A 105 -2.55 -5.66 6.48
N HIS A 106 -3.48 -5.06 5.72
CA HIS A 106 -3.70 -3.63 5.78
C HIS A 106 -4.51 -3.26 7.02
N TRP A 107 -4.05 -2.26 7.77
CA TRP A 107 -4.74 -1.81 8.98
C TRP A 107 -6.16 -1.31 8.69
N GLN A 108 -6.41 -0.76 7.49
CA GLN A 108 -7.73 -0.31 7.06
C GLN A 108 -8.78 -1.43 7.10
N TRP A 109 -8.36 -2.69 6.89
CA TRP A 109 -9.24 -3.86 6.99
C TRP A 109 -9.88 -4.01 8.38
N TRP A 110 -9.16 -3.55 9.41
CA TRP A 110 -9.53 -3.70 10.83
C TRP A 110 -10.21 -2.45 11.40
N VAL A 111 -10.53 -1.48 10.57
CA VAL A 111 -11.25 -0.26 10.95
C VAL A 111 -12.69 -0.39 10.49
N VAL A 112 -13.62 -0.32 11.45
CA VAL A 112 -15.05 -0.28 11.18
C VAL A 112 -15.53 1.14 11.36
N LEU A 113 -16.04 1.77 10.31
CA LEU A 113 -16.81 3.00 10.43
C LEU A 113 -18.22 2.63 10.95
N LEU A 114 -18.51 2.91 12.22
CA LEU A 114 -19.79 2.58 12.85
C LEU A 114 -20.88 3.57 12.43
N ASP A 115 -20.50 4.84 12.37
CA ASP A 115 -21.28 5.92 11.76
C ASP A 115 -20.32 6.93 11.12
N GLY A 116 -20.83 7.96 10.44
CA GLY A 116 -19.99 8.95 9.75
C GLY A 116 -19.05 9.79 10.64
N LYS A 117 -18.99 9.52 11.96
CA LYS A 117 -18.15 10.23 12.94
C LYS A 117 -17.36 9.28 13.83
N VAL A 118 -17.86 8.08 14.08
CA VAL A 118 -17.29 7.10 15.02
C VAL A 118 -16.77 5.91 14.25
N TYR A 119 -15.51 5.54 14.55
CA TYR A 119 -14.90 4.32 14.08
C TYR A 119 -14.52 3.42 15.26
N LYS A 120 -14.48 2.11 15.01
CA LYS A 120 -13.95 1.11 15.93
C LYS A 120 -12.76 0.42 15.28
N VAL A 121 -11.62 0.45 15.96
CA VAL A 121 -10.41 -0.22 15.48
C VAL A 121 -10.27 -1.57 16.20
N LEU A 122 -10.10 -2.65 15.45
CA LEU A 122 -9.96 -4.00 15.98
C LEU A 122 -8.48 -4.40 16.06
N PRO A 123 -8.08 -5.22 17.07
CA PRO A 123 -6.73 -5.77 17.11
C PRO A 123 -6.49 -6.68 15.91
N MET A 124 -5.37 -6.47 15.23
CA MET A 124 -4.90 -7.37 14.18
C MET A 124 -4.39 -8.67 14.81
N THR A 125 -4.75 -9.82 14.23
CA THR A 125 -4.16 -11.11 14.66
C THR A 125 -2.67 -11.16 14.34
N ASP A 126 -1.95 -12.05 15.02
CA ASP A 126 -0.49 -12.09 14.99
C ASP A 126 0.08 -12.28 13.58
N GLU A 127 -0.54 -13.13 12.77
CA GLU A 127 -0.11 -13.38 11.40
C GLU A 127 -0.25 -12.15 10.48
N TYR A 128 -1.29 -11.33 10.66
CA TYR A 128 -1.53 -10.16 9.80
C TYR A 128 -0.75 -8.93 10.26
N ARG A 129 -0.54 -8.71 11.57
CA ARG A 129 0.35 -7.62 12.04
C ARG A 129 1.80 -7.87 11.65
N ARG A 130 2.24 -9.14 11.66
CA ARG A 130 3.57 -9.53 11.14
C ARG A 130 3.69 -9.31 9.64
N GLU A 131 2.66 -9.68 8.87
CA GLU A 131 2.67 -9.43 7.43
C GLU A 131 2.65 -7.94 7.10
N MET A 132 1.90 -7.13 7.87
CA MET A 132 1.90 -5.67 7.75
C MET A 132 3.29 -5.09 7.99
N LEU A 133 3.96 -5.54 9.04
CA LEU A 133 5.32 -5.11 9.33
C LEU A 133 6.30 -5.55 8.23
N ALA A 134 6.16 -6.78 7.71
CA ALA A 134 6.95 -7.26 6.58
C ALA A 134 6.74 -6.39 5.33
N ASP A 135 5.49 -6.01 5.04
CA ASP A 135 5.10 -5.11 3.96
C ASP A 135 5.79 -3.74 4.10
N TRP A 136 5.69 -3.10 5.27
CA TRP A 136 6.31 -1.80 5.52
C TRP A 136 7.84 -1.84 5.44
N LEU A 137 8.47 -2.87 6.01
CA LEU A 137 9.91 -3.08 5.91
C LEU A 137 10.35 -3.29 4.45
N ALA A 138 9.56 -4.02 3.66
CA ALA A 138 9.83 -4.23 2.25
C ALA A 138 9.71 -2.92 1.44
N VAL A 139 8.68 -2.12 1.69
CA VAL A 139 8.52 -0.79 1.07
C VAL A 139 9.71 0.10 1.40
N ALA A 140 10.15 0.16 2.65
CA ALA A 140 11.30 0.96 3.07
C ALA A 140 12.63 0.53 2.40
N ARG A 141 12.71 -0.70 1.87
CA ARG A 141 13.86 -1.21 1.12
C ARG A 141 13.80 -0.88 -0.38
N MET A 142 12.66 -0.41 -0.90
CA MET A 142 12.52 -0.09 -2.31
C MET A 142 13.25 1.23 -2.67
N PRO A 143 13.76 1.38 -3.91
CA PRO A 143 14.45 2.59 -4.32
C PRO A 143 13.60 3.86 -4.16
N GLY A 144 14.20 4.90 -3.58
CA GLY A 144 13.54 6.20 -3.39
C GLY A 144 12.50 6.23 -2.26
N ARG A 145 12.46 5.21 -1.40
CA ARG A 145 11.61 5.19 -0.21
C ARG A 145 12.40 5.61 1.04
N GLN A 146 11.70 6.23 1.97
CA GLN A 146 12.23 6.62 3.26
C GLN A 146 12.51 5.36 4.10
N ALA A 147 13.51 5.44 4.98
CA ALA A 147 13.76 4.39 5.95
C ALA A 147 12.53 4.18 6.85
N MET A 148 12.33 2.93 7.29
CA MET A 148 11.10 2.53 7.97
C MET A 148 10.83 3.37 9.23
N LEU A 149 11.83 3.57 10.10
CA LEU A 149 11.61 4.17 11.41
C LEU A 149 11.19 5.66 11.33
N PRO A 150 11.89 6.53 10.57
CA PRO A 150 11.42 7.89 10.32
C PRO A 150 10.03 7.93 9.69
N TRP A 151 9.78 7.10 8.67
CA TRP A 151 8.47 7.02 8.02
C TRP A 151 7.37 6.65 9.02
N TYR A 152 7.60 5.65 9.87
CA TYR A 152 6.63 5.25 10.89
C TYR A 152 6.35 6.37 11.88
N GLN A 153 7.38 7.07 12.37
CA GLN A 153 7.22 8.19 13.31
C GLN A 153 6.40 9.34 12.72
N GLU A 154 6.55 9.64 11.43
CA GLU A 154 5.79 10.67 10.73
C GLU A 154 4.33 10.27 10.49
N ASN A 155 4.04 8.97 10.35
CA ASN A 155 2.73 8.47 9.93
C ASN A 155 1.89 7.83 11.05
N ARG A 156 2.50 7.43 12.18
CA ARG A 156 1.85 6.61 13.23
C ARG A 156 0.64 7.23 13.91
N ASP A 157 0.51 8.54 13.86
CA ASP A 157 -0.61 9.27 14.49
C ASP A 157 -1.76 9.50 13.50
N ALA A 158 -1.51 9.39 12.20
CA ALA A 158 -2.54 9.35 11.15
C ALA A 158 -3.10 7.93 10.93
N MET A 159 -2.34 6.89 11.34
CA MET A 159 -2.78 5.49 11.22
C MET A 159 -3.75 5.11 12.33
N LEU A 160 -4.89 4.51 11.95
CA LEU A 160 -5.86 3.96 12.90
C LEU A 160 -5.50 2.52 13.26
N LEU A 161 -4.53 2.36 14.17
CA LEU A 161 -4.12 1.07 14.71
C LEU A 161 -4.72 0.84 16.10
N HIS A 162 -5.17 -0.39 16.37
CA HIS A 162 -5.58 -0.76 17.72
C HIS A 162 -4.38 -0.62 18.67
N PRO A 163 -4.58 -0.11 19.91
CA PRO A 163 -3.54 0.03 20.93
C PRO A 163 -2.55 -1.13 21.04
N GLU A 164 -3.06 -2.36 21.10
CA GLU A 164 -2.25 -3.59 21.17
C GLU A 164 -1.37 -3.79 19.92
N THR A 165 -1.94 -3.55 18.74
CA THR A 165 -1.22 -3.68 17.48
C THR A 165 -0.15 -2.59 17.35
N LYS A 166 -0.46 -1.35 17.73
CA LYS A 166 0.50 -0.23 17.74
C LYS A 166 1.68 -0.55 18.66
N GLN A 167 1.39 -0.98 19.89
CA GLN A 167 2.42 -1.37 20.85
C GLN A 167 3.33 -2.48 20.29
N TRP A 168 2.74 -3.54 19.74
CA TRP A 168 3.50 -4.65 19.16
C TRP A 168 4.43 -4.16 18.04
N VAL A 169 3.95 -3.30 17.15
CA VAL A 169 4.78 -2.70 16.09
C VAL A 169 5.92 -1.90 16.71
N GLU A 170 5.63 -0.97 17.63
CA GLU A 170 6.65 -0.11 18.26
C GLU A 170 7.76 -0.92 18.95
N GLU A 171 7.39 -2.02 19.62
CA GLU A 171 8.35 -2.97 20.19
C GLU A 171 9.24 -3.63 19.13
N GLN A 172 8.67 -4.08 18.00
CA GLN A 172 9.46 -4.64 16.88
C GLN A 172 10.39 -3.60 16.25
N LEU A 173 10.04 -2.32 16.33
CA LEU A 173 10.84 -1.22 15.82
C LEU A 173 11.86 -0.67 16.82
N GLY A 174 11.91 -1.22 18.04
CA GLY A 174 12.80 -0.76 19.11
C GLY A 174 12.44 0.61 19.68
N LEU A 175 11.20 1.06 19.49
CA LEU A 175 10.68 2.25 20.15
C LEU A 175 10.32 1.90 21.60
N GLN A 176 10.78 2.72 22.56
CA GLN A 176 10.48 2.48 23.97
C GLN A 176 8.97 2.64 24.20
N THR A 177 8.33 1.59 24.70
CA THR A 177 6.94 1.65 25.14
C THR A 177 6.92 2.03 26.61
N ASP A 178 6.45 3.24 26.92
CA ASP A 178 6.09 3.58 28.30
C ASP A 178 4.94 2.66 28.70
N LYS A 179 5.24 1.60 29.46
CA LYS A 179 4.31 0.56 29.96
C LYS A 179 3.09 1.10 30.74
N ALA A 180 2.93 2.42 30.89
CA ALA A 180 2.00 3.05 31.81
C ALA A 180 0.72 3.64 31.18
N CYS A 181 0.52 3.67 29.86
CA CYS A 181 -0.53 4.52 29.26
C CYS A 181 -1.65 3.79 28.49
N PHE A 182 -2.12 2.63 28.97
CA PHE A 182 -3.41 2.09 28.52
C PHE A 182 -4.44 2.16 29.63
N LYS A 183 -4.77 3.39 30.05
CA LYS A 183 -6.12 3.65 30.53
C LYS A 183 -6.99 3.78 29.29
N ASN A 184 -8.01 2.93 29.21
CA ASN A 184 -9.06 2.99 28.20
C ASN A 184 -9.52 4.43 27.95
N THR A 185 -9.03 5.03 26.87
CA THR A 185 -9.61 6.23 26.30
C THR A 185 -9.78 5.96 24.81
N GLN A 186 -10.87 5.29 24.49
CA GLN A 186 -11.64 5.67 23.31
C GLN A 186 -12.59 6.78 23.79
N PRO A 187 -12.77 7.89 23.05
CA PRO A 187 -13.83 8.86 23.31
C PRO A 187 -15.22 8.21 23.23
#